data_AF-A0A959VS95-F1
#
_entry.id   AF-A0A959VS95-F1
#
_cell.length_a   1.000
_cell.length_b   1.000
_cell.length_c   1.000
_cell.angle_alpha   90.00
_cell.angle_beta   90.00
_cell.angle_gamma   90.00
#
_symmetry.space_group_name_H-M   'P 1'
#
loop_
_entity.id
_entity.type
_entity.pdbx_description
1 polymer ?
#
loop_
_entity_poly.entity_id
_entity_poly.type
_entity_poly.pdbx_seq_one_letter_code
_entity_poly.pdbx_strand_id
1 'polypeptide(L)'
;MLDLGDRVVPDTAPPPAAEEEAPKKIGAFRRLRESLAKSRRALTEEIGSSLFDRIDDETWERLEEALILADAGATTTAQVVEKLEHEVDSGAVPPD
;
A
#
# COMPACT_ATOMS: atom_id res chain seq x y z
N MET A 1 -57.50 19.81 48.90
CA MET A 1 -56.87 18.53 48.51
C MET A 1 -56.76 18.54 47.00
N LEU A 2 -55.70 19.16 46.48
CA LEU A 2 -55.40 19.21 45.04
C LEU A 2 -54.36 18.14 44.79
N ASP A 3 -54.77 17.11 44.06
CA ASP A 3 -53.98 15.96 43.68
C ASP A 3 -52.85 16.42 42.75
N LEU A 4 -51.61 16.31 43.22
CA LEU A 4 -50.40 16.68 42.49
C LEU A 4 -50.05 15.51 41.57
N GLY A 5 -50.93 15.24 40.62
CA GLY A 5 -50.77 14.25 39.58
C GLY A 5 -49.59 14.58 38.69
N ASP A 6 -48.47 13.94 38.99
CA ASP A 6 -47.49 13.37 38.07
C ASP A 6 -47.35 14.10 36.72
N ARG A 7 -46.64 15.21 36.74
CA ARG A 7 -46.13 15.83 35.50
C ARG A 7 -44.91 15.03 35.05
N VAL A 8 -45.14 13.97 34.30
CA VAL A 8 -44.10 13.29 33.52
C VAL A 8 -43.57 14.30 32.51
N VAL A 9 -42.38 14.83 32.77
CA VAL A 9 -41.57 15.52 31.77
C VAL A 9 -41.21 14.49 30.70
N PRO A 10 -41.57 14.67 29.42
CA PRO A 10 -41.02 13.82 28.40
C PRO A 10 -39.52 14.09 28.33
N ASP A 11 -38.74 13.10 28.74
CA ASP A 11 -37.30 13.02 28.48
C ASP A 11 -37.10 12.89 26.97
N THR A 12 -37.17 14.02 26.26
CA THR A 12 -36.67 14.11 24.90
C THR A 12 -35.18 14.38 24.97
N ALA A 13 -34.43 13.42 25.49
CA ALA A 13 -33.05 13.24 25.08
C ALA A 13 -33.07 13.01 23.55
N PRO A 14 -32.31 13.75 22.75
CA PRO A 14 -32.22 13.48 21.33
C PRO A 14 -31.75 12.02 21.16
N PRO A 15 -32.31 11.25 20.19
CA PRO A 15 -31.87 9.89 19.95
C PRO A 15 -30.35 9.89 19.72
N PRO A 16 -29.62 8.85 20.19
CA PRO A 16 -28.18 8.79 19.99
C PRO A 16 -27.95 8.94 18.50
N ALA A 17 -27.24 10.02 18.14
CA ALA A 17 -26.82 10.26 16.78
C ALA A 17 -26.19 8.96 16.30
N ALA A 18 -26.79 8.37 15.26
CA ALA A 18 -26.18 7.28 14.55
C ALA A 18 -24.73 7.70 14.30
N GLU A 19 -23.79 6.94 14.85
CA GLU A 19 -22.39 7.04 14.47
C GLU A 19 -22.36 6.69 12.98
N GLU A 20 -22.54 7.71 12.14
CA GLU A 20 -22.06 7.68 10.78
C GLU A 20 -20.58 7.36 10.90
N GLU A 21 -20.22 6.10 10.62
CA GLU A 21 -18.85 5.66 10.46
C GLU A 21 -18.21 6.59 9.42
N ALA A 22 -17.56 7.64 9.91
CA ALA A 22 -16.88 8.60 9.07
C ALA A 22 -15.94 7.80 8.16
N PRO A 23 -16.04 7.96 6.82
CA PRO A 23 -15.30 7.13 5.90
C PRO A 23 -13.83 7.17 6.28
N LYS A 24 -13.28 6.01 6.68
CA LYS A 24 -11.87 5.89 7.09
C LYS A 24 -11.04 6.53 5.99
N LYS A 25 -10.39 7.65 6.31
CA LYS A 25 -9.58 8.42 5.35
C LYS A 25 -8.49 7.48 4.84
N ILE A 26 -8.73 6.87 3.68
CA ILE A 26 -7.74 6.03 3.00
C ILE A 26 -6.51 6.91 2.81
N GLY A 27 -5.43 6.58 3.51
CA GLY A 27 -4.21 7.39 3.50
C GLY A 27 -3.63 7.53 2.10
N ALA A 28 -2.99 8.66 1.81
CA ALA A 28 -2.42 8.95 0.49
C ALA A 28 -1.47 7.83 0.00
N PHE A 29 -0.69 7.24 0.92
CA PHE A 29 0.18 6.10 0.63
C PHE A 29 -0.60 4.84 0.21
N ARG A 30 -1.72 4.55 0.87
CA ARG A 30 -2.57 3.40 0.51
C ARG A 30 -3.19 3.58 -0.87
N ARG A 31 -3.66 4.80 -1.19
CA ARG A 31 -4.18 5.13 -2.52
C ARG A 31 -3.11 4.97 -3.60
N LEU A 32 -1.89 5.45 -3.36
CA LEU A 32 -0.75 5.28 -4.26
C LEU A 32 -0.39 3.80 -4.44
N ARG A 33 -0.36 3.02 -3.35
CA ARG A 33 -0.11 1.59 -3.42
C ARG A 33 -1.18 0.91 -4.28
N GLU A 34 -2.45 1.21 -4.05
CA GLU A 34 -3.56 0.64 -4.81
C GLU A 34 -3.50 1.03 -6.30
N SER A 35 -3.16 2.28 -6.64
CA SER A 35 -3.04 2.71 -8.03
C SER A 35 -1.90 2.00 -8.78
N LEU A 36 -0.82 1.66 -8.07
CA LEU A 36 0.34 0.95 -8.62
C LEU A 36 0.22 -0.58 -8.56
N ALA A 37 -0.91 -1.14 -8.09
CA ALA A 37 -1.05 -2.57 -7.87
C ALA A 37 -0.96 -3.40 -9.16
N LYS A 38 -1.49 -2.89 -10.27
CA LYS A 38 -1.43 -3.57 -11.57
C LYS A 38 0.00 -3.63 -12.10
N SER A 39 0.73 -2.51 -12.06
CA SER A 39 2.13 -2.44 -12.51
C SER A 39 3.03 -3.32 -11.67
N ARG A 40 2.84 -3.35 -10.34
CA ARG A 40 3.60 -4.26 -9.47
C ARG A 40 3.36 -5.72 -9.81
N ARG A 41 2.11 -6.14 -10.03
CA ARG A 41 1.80 -7.53 -10.43
C ARG A 41 2.43 -7.90 -11.76
N ALA A 42 2.30 -7.05 -12.78
CA ALA A 42 2.92 -7.30 -14.08
C ALA A 42 4.44 -7.44 -13.97
N LEU A 43 5.09 -6.57 -13.18
CA LEU A 43 6.53 -6.64 -12.91
C LEU A 43 6.90 -7.95 -12.18
N THR A 44 6.13 -8.34 -11.16
CA THR A 44 6.35 -9.59 -10.42
C THR A 44 6.13 -10.83 -11.28
N GLU A 45 5.13 -10.84 -12.17
CA GLU A 45 4.87 -11.93 -13.10
C GLU A 45 5.99 -12.06 -14.15
N GLU A 46 6.47 -10.93 -14.69
CA GLU A 46 7.55 -10.87 -15.67
C GLU A 46 8.87 -11.37 -15.05
N ILE A 47 9.22 -10.83 -13.87
CA ILE A 47 10.37 -11.27 -13.06
C ILE A 47 10.23 -12.75 -12.68
N GLY A 48 9.09 -13.17 -12.12
CA GLY A 48 8.86 -14.56 -11.68
C GLY A 48 8.90 -15.58 -12.82
N SER A 49 8.53 -15.19 -14.03
CA SER A 49 8.61 -16.05 -15.22
C SER A 49 10.03 -16.15 -15.81
N SER A 50 10.87 -15.12 -15.62
CA SER A 50 12.25 -15.09 -16.12
C SER A 50 13.29 -15.60 -15.11
N LEU A 51 12.95 -15.69 -13.81
CA LEU A 51 13.88 -16.05 -12.73
C LEU A 51 14.32 -17.52 -12.66
N PHE A 52 13.93 -18.37 -13.61
CA PHE A 52 14.55 -19.70 -13.75
C PHE A 52 15.89 -19.65 -14.48
N ASP A 53 16.19 -18.54 -15.15
CA ASP A 53 17.54 -18.22 -15.62
C ASP A 53 18.16 -17.21 -14.64
N ARG A 54 19.39 -17.51 -14.19
CA ARG A 54 20.15 -16.69 -13.24
C ARG A 54 20.14 -15.22 -13.69
N ILE A 55 19.71 -14.31 -12.82
CA ILE A 55 19.91 -12.89 -13.03
C ILE A 55 21.42 -12.64 -13.04
N ASP A 56 21.94 -12.11 -14.13
CA ASP A 56 23.34 -11.78 -14.30
C ASP A 56 23.59 -10.27 -14.13
N ASP A 57 24.86 -9.90 -14.04
CA ASP A 57 25.30 -8.51 -13.86
C ASP A 57 24.74 -7.60 -14.97
N GLU A 58 24.65 -8.08 -16.22
CA GLU A 58 24.10 -7.32 -17.34
C GLU A 58 22.61 -6.99 -17.14
N THR A 59 21.85 -7.89 -16.53
CA THR A 59 20.43 -7.64 -16.22
C THR A 59 20.28 -6.57 -15.14
N TRP A 60 21.13 -6.58 -14.12
CA TRP A 60 21.14 -5.55 -13.07
C TRP A 60 21.53 -4.18 -13.61
N GLU A 61 22.55 -4.10 -14.47
CA GLU A 61 22.95 -2.86 -15.15
C GLU A 61 21.81 -2.28 -15.99
N ARG A 62 21.13 -3.11 -16.80
CA ARG A 62 19.98 -2.65 -17.60
C ARG A 62 18.82 -2.15 -16.73
N LEU A 63 18.57 -2.79 -15.58
CA LEU A 63 17.55 -2.34 -14.63
C LEU A 63 17.90 -0.97 -14.03
N GLU A 64 19.17 -0.77 -13.63
CA GLU A 64 19.66 0.52 -13.13
C GLU A 64 19.49 1.63 -14.19
N GLU A 65 19.92 1.40 -15.43
CA GLU A 65 19.76 2.35 -16.53
C GLU A 65 18.29 2.73 -16.76
N ALA A 66 17.39 1.74 -16.79
CA ALA A 66 15.97 1.96 -16.99
C ALA A 66 15.35 2.82 -15.88
N LEU A 67 15.73 2.58 -14.62
CA LEU A 67 15.25 3.35 -13.47
C LEU A 67 15.76 4.80 -13.49
N ILE A 68 17.02 5.02 -13.90
CA ILE A 68 17.57 6.37 -14.07
C ILE A 68 16.82 7.14 -15.17
N LEU A 69 16.55 6.50 -16.31
CA LEU A 69 15.77 7.09 -17.41
C LEU A 69 14.32 7.38 -17.02
N ALA A 70 13.78 6.66 -16.04
CA ALA A 70 12.43 6.85 -15.50
C ALA A 70 12.35 7.95 -14.41
N ASP A 71 13.35 8.83 -14.33
CA ASP A 71 13.43 9.93 -13.35
C ASP A 71 13.48 9.47 -11.88
N ALA A 72 13.93 8.25 -11.58
CA ALA A 72 14.10 7.78 -10.20
C ALA A 72 15.32 8.43 -9.49
N GLY A 73 16.33 8.84 -10.27
CA GLY A 73 17.57 9.45 -9.80
C GLY A 73 18.62 8.43 -9.36
N ALA A 74 19.90 8.70 -9.67
CA ALA A 74 21.01 7.75 -9.52
C ALA A 74 21.14 7.15 -8.12
N THR A 75 21.10 7.98 -7.07
CA THR A 75 21.27 7.50 -5.68
C THR A 75 20.14 6.57 -5.25
N THR A 76 18.88 6.91 -5.60
CA THR A 76 17.72 6.07 -5.28
C THR A 76 17.81 4.75 -6.03
N THR A 77 18.15 4.81 -7.31
CA THR A 77 18.29 3.63 -8.16
C THR A 77 19.33 2.66 -7.60
N ALA A 78 20.54 3.12 -7.29
CA ALA A 78 21.61 2.27 -6.77
C ALA A 78 21.19 1.54 -5.48
N GLN A 79 20.52 2.25 -4.56
CA GLN A 79 20.01 1.64 -3.31
C GLN A 79 18.91 0.59 -3.56
N VAL A 80 18.06 0.81 -4.57
CA VAL A 80 17.00 -0.13 -4.92
C VAL A 80 17.58 -1.38 -5.57
N VAL A 81 18.52 -1.23 -6.50
CA VAL A 81 19.17 -2.34 -7.21
C VAL A 81 19.98 -3.21 -6.23
N GLU A 82 20.84 -2.61 -5.40
CA GLU A 82 21.61 -3.32 -4.36
C GLU A 82 20.69 -4.14 -3.43
N LYS A 83 19.58 -3.55 -3.03
CA LYS A 83 18.60 -4.24 -2.18
C LYS A 83 17.96 -5.43 -2.89
N LEU A 84 17.58 -5.27 -4.16
CA LEU A 84 16.95 -6.34 -4.95
C LEU A 84 17.93 -7.48 -5.22
N GLU A 85 19.18 -7.18 -5.55
CA GLU A 85 20.27 -8.17 -5.67
C GLU A 85 20.39 -9.00 -4.39
N HIS A 86 20.49 -8.34 -3.23
CA HIS A 86 20.59 -9.03 -1.95
C HIS A 86 19.34 -9.86 -1.62
N GLU A 87 18.13 -9.39 -1.94
CA GLU A 87 16.88 -10.15 -1.72
C GLU A 87 16.82 -11.42 -2.59
N VAL A 88 17.30 -11.34 -3.84
CA VAL A 88 17.40 -12.49 -4.76
C VAL A 88 18.46 -13.49 -4.27
N ASP A 89 19.65 -13.02 -3.91
CA ASP A 89 20.76 -13.86 -3.43
C ASP A 89 20.42 -14.57 -2.11
N SER A 90 19.70 -13.88 -1.22
CA SER A 90 19.27 -14.46 0.06
C SER A 90 18.04 -15.38 -0.07
N GLY A 91 17.44 -15.48 -1.26
CA GLY A 91 16.18 -16.21 -1.47
C GLY A 91 15.02 -15.64 -0.66
N ALA A 92 15.12 -14.37 -0.24
CA ALA A 92 14.12 -13.69 0.58
C ALA A 92 12.94 -13.17 -0.24
N VAL A 93 12.96 -13.33 -1.57
CA VAL A 93 11.82 -13.06 -2.45
C VAL A 93 10.74 -14.10 -2.14
N PRO A 94 9.64 -13.71 -1.47
CA PRO A 94 8.57 -14.64 -1.18
C PRO A 94 7.94 -15.08 -2.51
N PRO A 95 7.67 -16.38 -2.70
CA PRO A 95 6.75 -16.78 -3.75
C PRO A 95 5.36 -16.24 -3.36
N ASP A 96 4.89 -15.22 -4.07
CA ASP A 96 3.48 -14.83 -4.02
C ASP A 96 2.59 -15.91 -4.67
#